data_AF-A0A495L2I5-F1
#
_entry.id   AF-A0A495L2I5-F1
#
_cell.length_a   1.000
_cell.length_b   1.000
_cell.length_c   1.000
_cell.angle_alpha   90.00
_cell.angle_beta   90.00
_cell.angle_gamma   90.00
#
_symmetry.space_group_name_H-M   'P 1'
#
loop_
_entity.id
_entity.type
_entity.pdbx_description
1 polymer ?
#
loop_
_entity_poly.entity_id
_entity_poly.type
_entity_poly.pdbx_seq_one_letter_code
_entity_poly.pdbx_strand_id
1 'polypeptide(L)' 'MSETRAGESSAFFGQWRKSHYSYETGACCEVLNLTNGESWFRDSQNPEAARLRFDNFEWTTFLTVSKGSL' A
#
# COMPACT_ATOMS: atom_id res chain seq x y z
N MET A 1 2.48 24.38 -17.37
CA MET A 1 2.46 24.33 -15.89
C MET A 1 1.96 22.96 -15.49
N SER A 2 2.87 21.98 -15.48
CA SER A 2 2.57 20.59 -15.12
C SER A 2 3.51 20.19 -13.99
N GLU A 3 3.34 20.84 -12.85
CA GLU A 3 4.01 20.46 -11.62
C GLU A 3 2.92 20.21 -10.60
N THR A 4 2.49 18.97 -10.51
CA THR A 4 1.65 18.54 -9.40
C THR A 4 2.16 17.19 -8.93
N ARG A 5 2.30 17.09 -7.60
CA ARG A 5 2.16 15.88 -6.80
C ARG A 5 3.39 15.13 -6.28
N ALA A 6 4.57 15.75 -6.18
CA ALA A 6 5.61 15.20 -5.29
C ALA A 6 5.32 15.52 -3.80
N GLY A 7 4.67 16.65 -3.52
CA GLY A 7 4.45 17.14 -2.14
C GLY A 7 3.35 16.46 -1.33
N GLU A 8 2.35 15.82 -1.96
CA GLU A 8 1.24 15.17 -1.23
C GLU A 8 1.56 13.73 -0.79
N SER A 9 2.53 13.08 -1.45
CA SER A 9 2.92 11.69 -1.14
C SER A 9 3.48 11.56 0.29
N SER A 10 4.14 12.60 0.79
CA SER A 10 4.74 12.63 2.13
C SER A 10 3.70 12.57 3.26
N ALA A 11 2.47 13.01 3.03
CA ALA A 11 1.46 13.16 4.09
C ALA A 11 0.87 11.82 4.58
N PHE A 12 1.18 10.71 3.91
CA PHE A 12 0.59 9.40 4.18
C PHE A 12 1.60 8.36 4.69
N PHE A 13 2.89 8.69 4.79
CA PHE A 13 3.86 7.77 5.37
C PHE A 13 3.67 7.69 6.89
N GLY A 14 3.74 6.48 7.44
CA GLY A 14 3.57 6.25 8.88
C GLY A 14 2.12 6.19 9.35
N GLN A 15 1.13 6.27 8.46
CA GLN A 15 -0.29 6.16 8.80
C GLN A 15 -0.99 5.07 7.98
N TRP A 16 -1.89 4.33 8.63
CA TRP A 16 -2.79 3.42 7.94
C TRP A 16 -3.83 4.20 7.16
N ARG A 17 -4.02 3.84 5.88
CA ARG A 17 -5.07 4.40 5.03
C ARG A 17 -5.83 3.30 4.32
N LYS A 18 -7.10 3.54 4.05
CA LYS A 18 -7.90 2.63 3.21
C LYS A 18 -7.31 2.56 1.81
N SER A 19 -7.34 1.37 1.22
CA SER A 19 -6.96 1.15 -0.18
C SER A 19 -8.13 1.51 -1.09
N HIS A 20 -7.91 2.41 -2.05
CA HIS A 20 -8.93 2.79 -3.03
C HIS A 20 -9.40 1.60 -3.87
N TYR A 21 -8.54 0.60 -4.06
CA TYR A 21 -8.88 -0.65 -4.75
C TYR A 21 -9.95 -1.48 -4.02
N SER A 22 -10.24 -1.16 -2.76
CA SER A 22 -11.29 -1.81 -1.97
C SER A 22 -12.55 -0.97 -1.79
N TYR A 23 -12.62 0.26 -2.32
CA TYR A 23 -13.73 1.17 -2.03
C TYR A 23 -15.07 0.63 -2.52
N GLU A 24 -15.11 0.08 -3.73
CA GLU A 24 -16.33 -0.50 -4.31
C GLU A 24 -16.71 -1.84 -3.64
N THR A 25 -15.81 -2.42 -2.85
CA THR A 25 -16.02 -3.67 -2.11
C THR A 25 -16.14 -3.46 -0.60
N GLY A 26 -16.50 -2.25 -0.16
CA GLY A 26 -16.77 -1.94 1.25
C GLY A 26 -15.58 -1.40 2.05
N ALA A 27 -14.54 -0.92 1.37
CA ALA A 27 -13.33 -0.33 1.96
C ALA A 27 -12.66 -1.23 3.01
N CYS A 28 -12.52 -2.52 2.69
CA CYS A 28 -12.08 -3.55 3.62
C CYS A 28 -10.55 -3.71 3.73
N CYS A 29 -9.74 -3.02 2.94
CA CYS A 29 -8.27 -3.16 2.99
C CYS A 29 -7.59 -1.86 3.42
N GLU A 30 -6.56 -1.97 4.25
CA GLU A 30 -5.68 -0.85 4.64
C GLU A 30 -4.23 -1.09 4.24
N VAL A 31 -3.54 0.00 3.92
CA VAL A 31 -2.12 0.03 3.56
C VAL A 31 -1.42 1.05 4.45
N LEU A 32 -0.21 0.72 4.89
CA LEU A 32 0.72 1.61 5.57
C LEU A 32 2.05 1.56 4.84
N ASN A 33 2.50 2.71 4.36
CA ASN A 33 3.83 2.86 3.77
C ASN A 33 4.73 3.57 4.77
N LEU A 34 5.96 3.11 4.92
CA LEU A 34 6.97 3.73 5.77
C LEU A 34 8.04 4.40 4.91
N THR A 35 8.67 5.44 5.45
CA THR A 35 9.74 6.17 4.76
C THR A 35 11.02 5.33 4.59
N ASN A 36 11.15 4.24 5.34
CA ASN A 36 12.26 3.30 5.23
C ASN A 36 12.10 2.29 4.08
N GLY A 37 11.03 2.39 3.29
CA GLY A 37 10.79 1.51 2.14
C GLY A 37 9.96 0.26 2.44
N GLU A 38 9.44 0.12 3.66
CA GLU A 38 8.53 -0.96 4.00
C GLU A 38 7.08 -0.61 3.71
N SER A 39 6.32 -1.61 3.24
CA SER A 39 4.88 -1.53 3.02
C SER A 39 4.16 -2.62 3.82
N TRP A 40 3.07 -2.23 4.46
CA TRP A 40 2.25 -3.12 5.27
C TRP A 40 0.80 -3.14 4.78
N PHE A 41 0.16 -4.31 4.86
CA PHE A 41 -1.21 -4.53 4.43
C PHE A 41 -1.99 -5.27 5.50
N ARG A 42 -3.26 -4.90 5.70
CA ARG A 42 -4.15 -5.60 6.63
C ARG A 42 -5.61 -5.52 6.20
N ASP A 43 -6.41 -6.45 6.75
CA ASP A 43 -7.86 -6.34 6.73
C ASP A 43 -8.31 -5.25 7.71
N SER A 44 -9.15 -4.34 7.22
CA SER A 44 -9.76 -3.26 7.97
C SER A 44 -10.78 -3.75 8.99
N GLN A 45 -11.46 -4.84 8.68
CA GLN A 45 -12.55 -5.37 9.51
C GLN A 45 -11.96 -6.13 10.71
N ASN A 46 -10.77 -6.73 10.53
CA ASN A 46 -10.04 -7.47 11.56
C ASN A 46 -8.58 -6.97 11.71
N PRO A 47 -8.35 -5.71 12.14
CA PRO A 47 -7.03 -5.05 12.08
C PRO A 47 -5.95 -5.65 13.02
N GLU A 48 -6.37 -6.48 13.98
CA GLU A 48 -5.51 -7.18 14.94
C GLU A 48 -5.23 -8.63 14.54
N ALA A 49 -5.89 -9.18 13.52
CA ALA A 49 -5.73 -10.59 13.17
C ALA A 49 -4.37 -10.88 12.51
N ALA A 50 -4.11 -10.31 11.34
CA ALA A 50 -2.85 -10.48 10.62
C ALA A 50 -2.49 -9.22 9.84
N ARG A 51 -1.18 -8.98 9.73
CA ARG A 51 -0.60 -7.88 8.94
C ARG A 51 0.50 -8.45 8.06
N LEU A 52 0.39 -8.24 6.76
CA LEU A 52 1.43 -8.63 5.80
C LEU A 52 2.44 -7.48 5.69
N ARG A 53 3.72 -7.81 5.61
CA ARG A 53 4.82 -6.87 5.49
C ARG A 53 5.66 -7.24 4.28
N PHE A 54 6.01 -6.24 3.48
CA PHE A 54 6.88 -6.38 2.32
C PHE A 54 7.90 -5.26 2.29
N ASP A 55 9.13 -5.58 1.90
CA ASP A 55 10.03 -4.55 1.38
C ASP A 55 9.53 -4.10 -0.02
N ASN A 56 9.75 -2.82 -0.37
CA ASN A 56 9.33 -2.28 -1.66
C ASN A 56 9.92 -3.05 -2.87
N PHE A 57 11.14 -3.56 -2.75
CA PHE A 57 11.75 -4.36 -3.81
C PHE A 57 11.02 -5.70 -3.95
N GLU A 58 10.81 -6.42 -2.84
CA GLU A 58 10.06 -7.68 -2.81
C GLU A 58 8.65 -7.51 -3.39
N TRP A 59 7.97 -6.43 -3.01
CA TRP A 59 6.64 -6.12 -3.51
C TRP A 59 6.63 -5.88 -5.02
N THR A 60 7.61 -5.12 -5.53
CA THR A 60 7.72 -4.84 -6.97
C THR A 60 8.01 -6.12 -7.76
N THR A 61 8.94 -6.95 -7.27
CA THR A 61 9.25 -8.25 -7.87
C THR A 61 8.02 -9.15 -7.90
N PHE A 62 7.29 -9.25 -6.78
CA PHE A 62 6.06 -10.03 -6.70
C PHE A 62 5.04 -9.59 -7.76
N LEU A 63 4.82 -8.29 -7.93
CA LEU A 63 3.89 -7.76 -8.92
C LEU A 63 4.34 -8.06 -10.36
N THR A 64 5.62 -7.88 -10.67
CA THR A 64 6.18 -8.17 -12.01
C THR A 64 6.00 -9.63 -12.37
N VAL A 65 6.36 -10.54 -11.46
CA VAL A 65 6.24 -11.99 -11.65
C VAL A 65 4.76 -12.40 -11.78
N SER A 66 3.89 -11.89 -10.90
CA SER A 66 2.47 -12.28 -10.88
C SER A 66 1.70 -11.82 -12.11
N LYS A 67 2.11 -10.71 -12.73
CA LYS A 67 1.53 -10.20 -13.99
C LYS A 67 2.04 -10.93 -15.23
N GLY A 68 3.01 -11.84 -15.09
CA GLY A 68 3.64 -12.52 -16.23
C GLY A 68 4.39 -11.57 -17.16
N SER A 69 4.87 -10.43 -16.65
CA SER A 69 5.53 -9.38 -17.44
C SER A 69 7.06 -9.48 -17.42
N LEU A 70 7.59 -10.70 -17.24
CA LEU A 70 9.03 -11.00 -17.31
C LEU A 70 9.45 -11.35 -18.73
#